data_AF-Q9V0I0-F1
#
_entry.id   AF-Q9V0I0-F1
#
_cell.length_a   1.000
_cell.length_b   1.000
_cell.length_c   1.000
_cell.angle_alpha   90.00
_cell.angle_beta   90.00
_cell.angle_gamma   90.00
#
_symmetry.space_group_name_H-M   'P 1'
#
loop_
_entity.id
_entity.type
_entity.pdbx_description
1 polymer ?
#
loop_
_entity_poly.entity_id
_entity_poly.type
_entity_poly.pdbx_seq_one_letter_code
_entity_poly.pdbx_strand_id
1 'polypeptide(L)'
;MRKGQLLSLDALISLIVVTFILASLVTLSDTVRGEIISIVGLYERSNIAENMLDIIVDSPGEPEDWESNVDSVKVPGIGDGFGVVDYNKLKALVENANNSHLLKALEKLSLGRDFLFEVYMSSFNITINGEFPKVYIDNMTFSGPRGGVYFRVSSGPGNNFFTVDYLELIRGETKYVNEEVLNLATGSTLKLEEGDKLRFIVLESVTITVRRLEGGGTVFQKSIPENSVIEVTVTGPETSNFQLTFKARNWNVLKFTGNGNVIVTVSAYSNETPEIKFEKTFYTDLLSLGSPTYYFAVINGSLVLNRSIIKNSMNNSEWIEPVQRIITVERFEYNLSKEPSTSDPLIYGILNLPLPADGFLLISVPSTPGNLTLVAVSGSTVKGIYVYRNSSGYLNAIIVENESISTYTGNSSTISIPITKVFDDNVNEIIGMWLYYTSWDREDVSIEIVPTIEWAIKPARDLGLIKLTVWDEP
;
A
#
# COMPACT_ATOMS: atom_id res chain seq x y z
N MET A 1 -92.64 -35.57 -41.28
CA MET A 1 -91.69 -34.51 -40.88
C MET A 1 -90.88 -34.10 -42.10
N ARG A 2 -90.84 -32.80 -42.43
CA ARG A 2 -90.40 -32.27 -43.73
C ARG A 2 -88.89 -32.00 -43.75
N LYS A 3 -88.20 -32.45 -44.80
CA LYS A 3 -86.73 -32.28 -45.04
C LYS A 3 -86.20 -30.83 -44.86
N GLY A 4 -87.04 -29.80 -44.99
CA GLY A 4 -86.65 -28.41 -44.77
C GLY A 4 -86.38 -28.02 -43.31
N GLN A 5 -87.01 -28.70 -42.33
CA GLN A 5 -86.75 -28.45 -40.90
C GLN A 5 -85.43 -29.05 -40.41
N LEU A 6 -84.98 -30.14 -41.05
CA LEU A 6 -83.66 -30.73 -40.82
C LEU A 6 -82.54 -29.82 -41.34
N LEU A 7 -82.71 -29.25 -42.56
CA LEU A 7 -81.76 -28.31 -43.16
C LEU A 7 -81.60 -27.02 -42.35
N SER A 8 -82.69 -26.46 -41.79
CA SER A 8 -82.61 -25.27 -40.94
C SER A 8 -81.96 -25.56 -39.58
N LEU A 9 -82.17 -26.75 -39.02
CA LEU A 9 -81.58 -27.15 -37.74
C LEU A 9 -80.07 -27.39 -37.88
N ASP A 10 -79.65 -28.02 -38.98
CA ASP A 10 -78.24 -28.24 -39.30
C ASP A 10 -77.49 -26.92 -39.56
N ALA A 11 -78.14 -25.98 -40.26
CA ALA A 11 -77.60 -24.63 -40.45
C ALA A 11 -77.46 -23.85 -39.13
N LEU A 12 -78.41 -24.02 -38.20
CA LEU A 12 -78.38 -23.35 -36.89
C LEU A 12 -77.30 -23.94 -35.98
N ILE A 13 -77.13 -25.27 -35.98
CA ILE A 13 -76.05 -25.94 -35.26
C ILE A 13 -74.69 -25.53 -35.84
N SER A 14 -74.55 -25.51 -37.17
CA SER A 14 -73.33 -25.05 -37.84
C SER A 14 -72.99 -23.60 -37.47
N LEU A 15 -73.98 -22.71 -37.41
CA LEU A 15 -73.79 -21.33 -36.98
C LEU A 15 -73.28 -21.22 -35.53
N ILE A 16 -73.86 -22.01 -34.61
CA ILE A 16 -73.44 -22.04 -33.19
C ILE A 16 -72.00 -22.55 -33.07
N VAL A 17 -71.63 -23.59 -33.81
CA VAL A 17 -70.26 -24.12 -33.80
C VAL A 17 -69.29 -23.07 -34.34
N VAL A 18 -69.64 -22.39 -35.43
CA VAL A 18 -68.81 -21.32 -36.01
C VAL A 18 -68.65 -20.13 -35.05
N THR A 19 -69.71 -19.70 -34.35
CA THR A 19 -69.61 -18.61 -33.37
C THR A 19 -68.78 -18.99 -32.15
N PHE A 20 -68.86 -20.23 -31.67
CA PHE A 20 -67.98 -20.73 -30.60
C PHE A 20 -66.52 -20.78 -31.02
N ILE A 21 -66.23 -21.23 -32.25
CA ILE A 21 -64.87 -21.25 -32.81
C ILE A 21 -64.34 -19.82 -32.98
N LEU A 22 -65.16 -18.88 -33.44
CA LEU A 22 -64.78 -17.47 -33.53
C LEU A 22 -64.51 -16.86 -32.15
N ALA A 23 -65.37 -17.12 -31.17
CA ALA A 23 -65.18 -16.62 -29.81
C ALA A 23 -63.90 -17.19 -29.17
N SER A 24 -63.63 -18.49 -29.34
CA SER A 24 -62.39 -19.09 -28.83
C SER A 24 -61.14 -18.59 -29.56
N LEU A 25 -61.22 -18.33 -30.87
CA LEU A 25 -60.15 -17.69 -31.63
C LEU A 25 -59.84 -16.28 -31.14
N VAL A 26 -60.87 -15.48 -30.83
CA VAL A 26 -60.69 -14.12 -30.29
C VAL A 26 -60.01 -14.20 -28.91
N THR A 27 -60.51 -15.04 -28.00
CA THR A 27 -59.90 -15.21 -26.68
C THR A 27 -58.47 -15.71 -26.77
N LEU A 28 -58.18 -16.69 -27.64
CA LEU A 28 -56.83 -17.20 -27.85
C LEU A 28 -55.91 -16.11 -28.41
N SER A 29 -56.41 -15.32 -29.36
CA SER A 29 -55.67 -14.19 -29.94
C SER A 29 -55.34 -13.13 -28.88
N ASP A 30 -56.26 -12.82 -27.98
CA ASP A 30 -56.02 -11.87 -26.90
C ASP A 30 -55.01 -12.40 -25.87
N THR A 31 -55.10 -13.69 -25.53
CA THR A 31 -54.11 -14.35 -24.65
C THR A 31 -52.72 -14.34 -25.28
N VAL A 32 -52.58 -14.75 -26.54
CA VAL A 32 -51.29 -14.77 -27.27
C VAL A 32 -50.74 -13.35 -27.40
N ARG A 33 -51.59 -12.36 -27.67
CA ARG A 33 -51.16 -10.96 -27.70
C ARG A 33 -50.64 -10.50 -26.34
N GLY A 34 -51.32 -10.87 -25.26
CA GLY A 34 -50.88 -10.58 -23.90
C GLY A 34 -49.52 -11.22 -23.57
N GLU A 35 -49.31 -12.48 -23.95
CA GLU A 35 -48.03 -13.17 -23.79
C GLU A 35 -46.91 -12.53 -24.62
N ILE A 36 -47.17 -12.18 -25.88
CA ILE A 36 -46.18 -11.49 -26.74
C ILE A 36 -45.80 -10.14 -26.13
N ILE A 37 -46.77 -9.33 -25.68
CA ILE A 37 -46.49 -8.04 -25.05
C ILE A 37 -45.68 -8.23 -23.77
N SER A 38 -45.99 -9.26 -22.96
CA SER A 38 -45.23 -9.61 -21.78
C SER A 38 -43.79 -10.01 -22.10
N ILE A 39 -43.57 -10.87 -23.10
CA ILE A 39 -42.25 -11.31 -23.55
C ILE A 39 -41.43 -10.13 -24.09
N VAL A 40 -42.04 -9.25 -24.89
CA VAL A 40 -41.38 -8.05 -25.40
C VAL A 40 -41.02 -7.11 -24.25
N GLY A 41 -41.92 -6.91 -23.29
CA GLY A 41 -41.65 -6.11 -22.10
C GLY A 41 -40.53 -6.68 -21.23
N LEU A 42 -40.46 -8.01 -21.07
CA LEU A 42 -39.35 -8.67 -20.37
C LEU A 42 -38.03 -8.51 -21.12
N TYR A 43 -38.05 -8.59 -22.45
CA TYR A 43 -36.86 -8.39 -23.28
C TYR A 43 -36.34 -6.96 -23.20
N GLU A 44 -37.23 -5.96 -23.27
CA GLU A 44 -36.86 -4.55 -23.10
C GLU A 44 -36.27 -4.29 -21.71
N ARG A 45 -36.86 -4.87 -20.65
CA ARG A 45 -36.36 -4.75 -19.26
C ARG A 45 -34.99 -5.39 -19.09
N SER A 46 -34.80 -6.61 -19.59
CA SER A 46 -33.54 -7.35 -19.47
C SER A 46 -32.35 -6.60 -20.10
N ASN A 47 -32.60 -5.85 -21.18
CA ASN A 47 -31.58 -5.05 -21.85
C ASN A 47 -31.21 -3.75 -21.13
N ILE A 48 -32.00 -3.25 -20.16
CA ILE A 48 -31.70 -1.98 -19.47
C ILE A 48 -30.38 -2.09 -18.71
N ALA A 49 -30.24 -3.14 -17.90
CA ALA A 49 -29.04 -3.36 -17.10
C ALA A 49 -27.80 -3.56 -17.99
N GLU A 50 -27.95 -4.30 -19.09
CA GLU A 50 -26.85 -4.57 -20.02
C GLU A 50 -26.42 -3.29 -20.75
N ASN A 51 -27.36 -2.56 -21.35
CA ASN A 51 -27.07 -1.30 -22.05
C ASN A 51 -26.48 -0.24 -21.11
N MET A 52 -27.02 -0.12 -19.89
CA MET A 52 -26.50 0.83 -18.91
C MET A 52 -25.06 0.48 -18.52
N LEU A 53 -24.78 -0.80 -18.25
CA LEU A 53 -23.44 -1.22 -17.86
C LEU A 53 -22.45 -1.08 -19.02
N ASP A 54 -22.84 -1.43 -20.24
CA ASP A 54 -21.98 -1.29 -21.42
C ASP A 54 -21.69 0.20 -21.72
N ILE A 55 -22.68 1.10 -21.59
CA ILE A 55 -22.43 2.55 -21.72
C ILE A 55 -21.46 3.04 -20.65
N ILE A 56 -21.62 2.62 -19.40
CA ILE A 56 -20.73 3.05 -18.32
C ILE A 56 -19.32 2.52 -18.55
N VAL A 57 -19.16 1.23 -18.91
CA VAL A 57 -17.85 0.57 -18.94
C VAL A 57 -17.08 0.80 -20.25
N ASP A 58 -17.76 0.81 -21.40
CA ASP A 58 -17.10 0.88 -22.71
C ASP A 58 -16.97 2.30 -23.26
N SER A 59 -17.69 3.27 -22.68
CA SER A 59 -17.60 4.69 -23.09
C SER A 59 -16.63 5.46 -22.19
N PRO A 60 -15.84 6.41 -22.74
CA PRO A 60 -15.10 7.38 -21.94
C PRO A 60 -15.98 8.45 -21.29
N GLY A 61 -17.26 8.49 -21.64
CA GLY A 61 -18.22 9.49 -21.17
C GLY A 61 -18.28 10.71 -22.09
N GLU A 62 -19.26 11.59 -21.82
CA GLU A 62 -19.40 12.87 -22.52
C GLU A 62 -19.63 14.01 -21.50
N PRO A 63 -18.74 15.03 -21.45
CA PRO A 63 -17.45 15.10 -22.16
C PRO A 63 -16.47 14.02 -21.69
N GLU A 64 -15.39 13.78 -22.44
CA GLU A 64 -14.41 12.71 -22.13
C GLU A 64 -13.67 12.93 -20.81
N ASP A 65 -13.51 14.18 -20.37
CA ASP A 65 -12.83 14.63 -19.15
C ASP A 65 -13.79 15.02 -18.02
N TRP A 66 -15.01 14.46 -18.03
CA TRP A 66 -16.08 14.83 -17.09
C TRP A 66 -15.69 14.63 -15.62
N GLU A 67 -14.72 13.77 -15.30
CA GLU A 67 -14.19 13.57 -13.95
C GLU A 67 -13.52 14.83 -13.38
N SER A 68 -13.02 15.71 -14.25
CA SER A 68 -12.45 17.01 -13.87
C SER A 68 -13.53 18.06 -13.59
N ASN A 69 -14.73 17.89 -14.15
CA ASN A 69 -15.87 18.79 -13.96
C ASN A 69 -17.21 18.03 -14.03
N VAL A 70 -17.61 17.46 -12.90
CA VAL A 70 -18.79 16.59 -12.79
C VAL A 70 -20.09 17.29 -13.18
N ASP A 71 -20.19 18.63 -13.03
CA ASP A 71 -21.41 19.37 -13.40
C ASP A 71 -21.65 19.42 -14.92
N SER A 72 -20.61 19.14 -15.72
CA SER A 72 -20.70 19.10 -17.19
C SER A 72 -21.14 17.75 -17.75
N VAL A 73 -21.26 16.72 -16.91
CA VAL A 73 -21.53 15.34 -17.33
C VAL A 73 -22.89 15.23 -18.02
N LYS A 74 -22.88 14.64 -19.22
CA LYS A 74 -24.09 14.26 -19.96
C LYS A 74 -24.29 12.75 -19.98
N VAL A 75 -23.20 12.02 -20.19
CA VAL A 75 -23.16 10.56 -20.19
C VAL A 75 -21.98 10.14 -19.32
N PRO A 76 -22.19 9.50 -18.16
CA PRO A 76 -21.11 8.99 -17.36
C PRO A 76 -20.53 7.76 -18.05
N GLY A 77 -19.22 7.79 -18.28
CA GLY A 77 -18.46 6.67 -18.80
C GLY A 77 -17.12 6.60 -18.08
N ILE A 78 -16.71 5.40 -17.71
CA ILE A 78 -15.46 5.14 -16.99
C ILE A 78 -14.44 4.39 -17.86
N GLY A 79 -14.78 4.13 -19.13
CA GLY A 79 -13.91 3.44 -20.06
C GLY A 79 -12.75 4.32 -20.54
N ASP A 80 -11.62 3.70 -20.83
CA ASP A 80 -10.51 4.28 -21.61
C ASP A 80 -10.24 3.48 -22.89
N GLY A 81 -11.11 2.51 -23.18
CA GLY A 81 -11.04 1.58 -24.29
C GLY A 81 -11.87 0.33 -24.01
N PHE A 82 -11.96 -0.58 -24.99
CA PHE A 82 -12.77 -1.78 -24.85
C PHE A 82 -12.32 -2.65 -23.66
N GLY A 83 -13.18 -2.78 -22.65
CA GLY A 83 -12.93 -3.57 -21.44
C GLY A 83 -11.85 -3.00 -20.50
N VAL A 84 -11.43 -1.75 -20.71
CA VAL A 84 -10.44 -1.03 -19.88
C VAL A 84 -11.12 0.14 -19.20
N VAL A 85 -11.03 0.18 -17.88
CA VAL A 85 -11.61 1.22 -17.03
C VAL A 85 -10.52 2.11 -16.48
N ASP A 86 -10.72 3.42 -16.59
CA ASP A 86 -9.92 4.43 -15.94
C ASP A 86 -10.28 4.51 -14.45
N TYR A 87 -9.28 4.30 -13.58
CA TYR A 87 -9.47 4.35 -12.13
C TYR A 87 -9.94 5.72 -11.62
N ASN A 88 -9.46 6.83 -12.20
CA ASN A 88 -9.82 8.18 -11.78
C ASN A 88 -11.28 8.48 -12.13
N LYS A 89 -11.73 8.08 -13.32
CA LYS A 89 -13.16 8.20 -13.71
C LYS A 89 -14.05 7.36 -12.81
N LEU A 90 -13.64 6.13 -12.51
CA LEU A 90 -14.34 5.26 -11.57
C LEU A 90 -14.43 5.88 -10.17
N LYS A 91 -13.32 6.42 -9.65
CA LYS A 91 -13.27 7.10 -8.36
C LYS A 91 -14.19 8.32 -8.36
N ALA A 92 -14.12 9.16 -9.39
CA ALA A 92 -14.98 10.33 -9.55
C ALA A 92 -16.47 9.96 -9.62
N LEU A 93 -16.83 8.88 -10.33
CA LEU A 93 -18.20 8.36 -10.41
C LEU A 93 -18.75 8.04 -9.02
N VAL A 94 -17.97 7.33 -8.20
CA VAL A 94 -18.39 6.88 -6.87
C VAL A 94 -18.42 8.04 -5.87
N GLU A 95 -17.36 8.86 -5.83
CA GLU A 95 -17.23 9.96 -4.86
C GLU A 95 -18.24 11.08 -5.12
N ASN A 96 -18.58 11.31 -6.38
CA ASN A 96 -19.53 12.34 -6.78
C ASN A 96 -20.90 11.79 -7.14
N ALA A 97 -21.22 10.55 -6.77
CA ALA A 97 -22.50 9.91 -7.08
C ALA A 97 -23.73 10.70 -6.60
N ASN A 98 -23.57 11.63 -5.64
CA ASN A 98 -24.65 12.50 -5.16
C ASN A 98 -24.81 13.80 -5.97
N ASN A 99 -23.94 14.06 -6.94
CA ASN A 99 -24.04 15.24 -7.80
C ASN A 99 -25.32 15.16 -8.65
N SER A 100 -26.10 16.24 -8.67
CA SER A 100 -27.41 16.25 -9.32
C SER A 100 -27.36 16.05 -10.85
N HIS A 101 -26.27 16.47 -11.51
CA HIS A 101 -26.08 16.26 -12.95
C HIS A 101 -25.75 14.79 -13.23
N LEU A 102 -24.85 14.22 -12.44
CA LEU A 102 -24.47 12.82 -12.53
C LEU A 102 -25.65 11.88 -12.23
N LEU A 103 -26.42 12.15 -11.17
CA LEU A 103 -27.63 11.40 -10.84
C LEU A 103 -28.64 11.42 -11.97
N LYS A 104 -28.94 12.60 -12.55
CA LYS A 104 -29.85 12.71 -13.70
C LYS A 104 -29.34 11.96 -14.92
N ALA A 105 -28.03 11.93 -15.13
CA ALA A 105 -27.44 11.19 -16.24
C ALA A 105 -27.56 9.67 -16.02
N LEU A 106 -27.27 9.19 -14.82
CA LEU A 106 -27.44 7.78 -14.42
C LEU A 106 -28.91 7.34 -14.47
N GLU A 107 -29.83 8.19 -14.01
CA GLU A 107 -31.28 7.95 -14.07
C GLU A 107 -31.77 7.84 -15.52
N LYS A 108 -31.22 8.63 -16.45
CA LYS A 108 -31.51 8.48 -17.88
C LYS A 108 -31.02 7.14 -18.44
N LEU A 109 -29.85 6.67 -18.00
CA LEU A 109 -29.31 5.37 -18.42
C LEU A 109 -30.13 4.21 -17.87
N SER A 110 -30.63 4.32 -16.63
CA SER A 110 -31.52 3.33 -16.04
C SER A 110 -32.97 3.45 -16.51
N LEU A 111 -33.30 4.44 -17.37
CA LEU A 111 -34.67 4.77 -17.79
C LEU A 111 -35.62 5.04 -16.61
N GLY A 112 -35.10 5.67 -15.56
CA GLY A 112 -35.83 5.97 -14.32
C GLY A 112 -36.03 4.76 -13.40
N ARG A 113 -35.32 3.65 -13.65
CA ARG A 113 -35.35 2.48 -12.76
C ARG A 113 -34.36 2.61 -11.61
N ASP A 114 -34.69 1.95 -10.52
CA ASP A 114 -33.78 1.78 -9.40
C ASP A 114 -32.62 0.87 -9.81
N PHE A 115 -31.42 1.15 -9.29
CA PHE A 115 -30.27 0.29 -9.53
C PHE A 115 -29.26 0.31 -8.39
N LEU A 116 -28.44 -0.73 -8.34
CA LEU A 116 -27.31 -0.92 -7.44
C LEU A 116 -26.07 -1.17 -8.30
N PHE A 117 -25.08 -0.31 -8.14
CA PHE A 117 -23.78 -0.42 -8.77
C PHE A 117 -22.77 -0.90 -7.73
N GLU A 118 -22.13 -2.04 -7.98
CA GLU A 118 -21.12 -2.65 -7.13
C GLU A 118 -19.82 -2.84 -7.91
N VAL A 119 -18.70 -2.46 -7.32
CA VAL A 119 -17.38 -2.57 -7.93
C VAL A 119 -16.50 -3.38 -7.01
N TYR A 120 -15.97 -4.48 -7.53
CA TYR A 120 -15.01 -5.35 -6.88
C TYR A 120 -13.66 -5.14 -7.57
N MET A 121 -12.76 -4.46 -6.89
CA MET A 121 -11.42 -4.18 -7.38
C MET A 121 -10.41 -4.57 -6.30
N SER A 122 -9.27 -5.11 -6.72
CA SER A 122 -8.21 -5.44 -5.79
C SER A 122 -7.84 -4.22 -4.93
N SER A 123 -7.75 -4.41 -3.62
CA SER A 123 -7.41 -3.36 -2.66
C SER A 123 -6.08 -3.68 -1.97
N PHE A 124 -5.46 -2.62 -1.46
CA PHE A 124 -4.21 -2.70 -0.72
C PHE A 124 -4.44 -2.24 0.70
N ASN A 125 -3.77 -2.88 1.64
CA ASN A 125 -3.70 -2.43 3.00
C ASN A 125 -2.28 -2.56 3.52
N ILE A 126 -1.79 -1.48 4.13
CA ILE A 126 -0.49 -1.45 4.78
C ILE A 126 -0.67 -1.52 6.28
N THR A 127 0.06 -2.42 6.90
CA THR A 127 0.12 -2.51 8.36
C THR A 127 1.57 -2.48 8.82
N ILE A 128 1.81 -1.74 9.91
CA ILE A 128 3.11 -1.66 10.57
C ILE A 128 2.88 -2.10 12.01
N ASN A 129 3.53 -3.20 12.42
CA ASN A 129 3.47 -3.71 13.79
C ASN A 129 4.84 -3.56 14.45
N GLY A 130 4.91 -2.83 15.55
CA GLY A 130 6.15 -2.56 16.29
C GLY A 130 6.65 -1.12 16.10
N GLU A 131 7.85 -0.84 16.60
CA GLU A 131 8.49 0.47 16.53
C GLU A 131 9.69 0.46 15.57
N PHE A 132 9.91 1.57 14.88
CA PHE A 132 11.16 1.80 14.15
C PHE A 132 12.34 1.91 15.13
N PRO A 133 13.53 1.41 14.75
CA PRO A 133 14.68 1.40 15.65
C PRO A 133 15.09 2.81 16.04
N LYS A 134 15.49 3.01 17.29
CA LYS A 134 16.05 4.27 17.78
C LYS A 134 17.55 4.26 17.53
N VAL A 135 18.04 5.18 16.70
CA VAL A 135 19.48 5.31 16.41
C VAL A 135 20.16 6.19 17.46
N TYR A 136 21.15 5.62 18.14
CA TYR A 136 21.94 6.28 19.18
C TYR A 136 23.27 6.82 18.65
N ILE A 137 23.90 6.08 17.72
CA ILE A 137 25.13 6.44 17.00
C ILE A 137 24.96 5.98 15.56
N ASP A 138 25.18 6.88 14.60
CA ASP A 138 25.08 6.61 13.16
C ASP A 138 26.47 6.65 12.52
N ASN A 139 27.01 5.48 12.18
CA ASN A 139 28.23 5.28 11.39
C ASN A 139 29.38 6.25 11.76
N MET A 140 29.61 6.46 13.05
CA MET A 140 30.53 7.49 13.53
C MET A 140 31.96 6.95 13.56
N THR A 141 32.84 7.54 12.74
CA THR A 141 34.26 7.18 12.70
C THR A 141 35.06 8.00 13.71
N PHE A 142 35.80 7.31 14.58
CA PHE A 142 36.71 7.92 15.55
C PHE A 142 38.16 7.71 15.13
N SER A 143 38.89 8.80 14.88
CA SER A 143 40.32 8.80 14.57
C SER A 143 41.06 9.89 15.36
N GLY A 144 42.38 9.75 15.53
CA GLY A 144 43.21 10.71 16.27
C GLY A 144 44.44 11.17 15.47
N PRO A 145 44.79 12.47 15.48
CA PRO A 145 45.81 13.04 14.58
C PRO A 145 47.26 12.70 14.94
N ARG A 146 47.57 12.26 16.17
CA ARG A 146 48.93 11.95 16.66
C ARG A 146 48.91 10.82 17.71
N GLY A 147 48.65 9.58 17.28
CA GLY A 147 48.63 8.42 18.17
C GLY A 147 47.25 7.77 18.39
N GLY A 148 46.23 8.25 17.65
CA GLY A 148 44.87 7.71 17.63
C GLY A 148 44.03 7.90 18.91
N VAL A 149 43.12 6.97 19.20
CA VAL A 149 42.12 7.09 20.28
C VAL A 149 42.13 5.88 21.22
N TYR A 150 41.75 6.12 22.47
CA TYR A 150 41.31 5.06 23.38
C TYR A 150 39.80 4.86 23.18
N PHE A 151 39.41 3.66 22.79
CA PHE A 151 38.01 3.26 22.61
C PHE A 151 37.64 2.20 23.66
N ARG A 152 36.45 2.33 24.24
CA ARG A 152 35.91 1.37 25.20
C ARG A 152 34.40 1.27 25.13
N VAL A 153 33.89 0.05 25.28
CA VAL A 153 32.50 -0.24 25.67
C VAL A 153 32.50 -0.90 27.05
N SER A 154 31.70 -0.40 27.99
CA SER A 154 31.66 -0.90 29.36
C SER A 154 30.29 -0.74 30.02
N SER A 155 29.92 -1.67 30.91
CA SER A 155 28.81 -1.49 31.86
C SER A 155 29.21 -0.45 32.93
N GLY A 156 28.63 0.75 32.83
CA GLY A 156 28.88 1.87 33.74
C GLY A 156 30.27 2.53 33.66
N PRO A 157 30.60 3.43 34.62
CA PRO A 157 31.88 4.12 34.67
C PRO A 157 33.00 3.16 35.09
N GLY A 158 33.97 2.93 34.19
CA GLY A 158 35.12 2.07 34.47
C GLY A 158 35.42 1.13 33.31
N ASN A 159 36.24 0.11 33.57
CA ASN A 159 36.68 -0.85 32.56
C ASN A 159 36.04 -2.23 32.79
N ASN A 160 34.71 -2.22 32.95
CA ASN A 160 33.92 -3.36 33.39
C ASN A 160 33.49 -4.25 32.22
N PHE A 161 33.29 -5.53 32.51
CA PHE A 161 32.62 -6.46 31.60
C PHE A 161 31.15 -6.09 31.44
N PHE A 162 30.56 -6.47 30.32
CA PHE A 162 29.13 -6.37 30.06
C PHE A 162 28.62 -7.64 29.40
N THR A 163 27.31 -7.84 29.49
CA THR A 163 26.62 -9.02 29.00
C THR A 163 26.01 -8.76 27.62
N VAL A 164 26.12 -9.74 26.73
CA VAL A 164 25.53 -9.71 25.38
C VAL A 164 24.66 -10.94 25.14
N ASP A 165 23.61 -10.79 24.35
CA ASP A 165 22.75 -11.91 23.91
C ASP A 165 23.23 -12.51 22.58
N TYR A 166 23.95 -11.70 21.82
CA TYR A 166 24.46 -12.05 20.50
C TYR A 166 25.83 -11.44 20.29
N LEU A 167 26.73 -12.21 19.68
CA LEU A 167 28.04 -11.75 19.25
C LEU A 167 28.36 -12.33 17.88
N GLU A 168 28.68 -11.47 16.92
CA GLU A 168 29.12 -11.83 15.59
C GLU A 168 30.45 -11.15 15.28
N LEU A 169 31.35 -11.92 14.66
CA LEU A 169 32.58 -11.41 14.05
C LEU A 169 32.61 -11.84 12.59
N ILE A 170 32.77 -10.87 11.68
CA ILE A 170 33.10 -11.13 10.29
C ILE A 170 34.57 -10.78 10.10
N ARG A 171 35.37 -11.77 9.70
CA ARG A 171 36.79 -11.65 9.38
C ARG A 171 37.04 -12.11 7.95
N GLY A 172 37.42 -11.19 7.07
CA GLY A 172 37.43 -11.43 5.63
C GLY A 172 36.03 -11.81 5.14
N GLU A 173 35.89 -13.00 4.56
CA GLU A 173 34.60 -13.55 4.10
C GLU A 173 33.96 -14.53 5.10
N THR A 174 34.62 -14.81 6.23
CA THR A 174 34.14 -15.80 7.20
C THR A 174 33.36 -15.11 8.32
N LYS A 175 32.16 -15.63 8.61
CA LYS A 175 31.28 -15.21 9.70
C LYS A 175 31.36 -16.20 10.85
N TYR A 176 31.58 -15.69 12.06
CA TYR A 176 31.62 -16.44 13.33
C TYR A 176 30.55 -15.90 14.27
N VAL A 177 29.79 -16.79 14.92
CA VAL A 177 28.69 -16.40 15.82
C VAL A 177 28.84 -17.03 17.21
N ASN A 178 28.62 -16.22 18.24
CA ASN A 178 28.61 -16.57 19.67
C ASN A 178 29.87 -17.35 20.11
N GLU A 179 29.72 -18.64 20.44
CA GLU A 179 30.81 -19.51 20.89
C GLU A 179 31.94 -19.62 19.85
N GLU A 180 31.61 -19.53 18.55
CA GLU A 180 32.60 -19.58 17.48
C GLU A 180 33.59 -18.42 17.55
N VAL A 181 33.13 -17.23 17.98
CA VAL A 181 33.99 -16.06 18.18
C VAL A 181 34.94 -16.31 19.34
N LEU A 182 34.47 -16.95 20.42
CA LEU A 182 35.31 -17.31 21.56
C LEU A 182 36.39 -18.34 21.19
N ASN A 183 36.11 -19.25 20.25
CA ASN A 183 37.08 -20.24 19.78
C ASN A 183 38.30 -19.62 19.06
N LEU A 184 38.16 -18.40 18.55
CA LEU A 184 39.27 -17.63 17.97
C LEU A 184 40.17 -16.98 19.03
N ALA A 185 39.70 -16.88 20.27
CA ALA A 185 40.44 -16.22 21.34
C ALA A 185 41.64 -17.06 21.80
N THR A 186 42.79 -16.40 21.99
CA THR A 186 43.94 -17.02 22.67
C THR A 186 43.79 -16.80 24.17
N GLY A 187 43.43 -17.85 24.91
CA GLY A 187 43.10 -17.78 26.34
C GLY A 187 41.73 -17.12 26.55
N SER A 188 41.72 -15.91 27.13
CA SER A 188 40.50 -15.12 27.36
C SER A 188 40.43 -13.88 26.47
N THR A 189 41.37 -13.69 25.54
CA THR A 189 41.46 -12.47 24.74
C THR A 189 41.50 -12.80 23.24
N LEU A 190 40.62 -12.16 22.49
CA LEU A 190 40.63 -12.15 21.03
C LEU A 190 41.15 -10.79 20.56
N LYS A 191 42.20 -10.79 19.74
CA LYS A 191 42.71 -9.59 19.07
C LYS A 191 41.95 -9.37 17.77
N LEU A 192 41.53 -8.14 17.52
CA LEU A 192 40.86 -7.77 16.28
C LEU A 192 41.87 -7.25 15.26
N GLU A 193 41.67 -7.67 14.02
CA GLU A 193 42.47 -7.35 12.86
C GLU A 193 41.83 -6.23 12.04
N GLU A 194 42.59 -5.65 11.12
CA GLU A 194 42.06 -4.68 10.18
C GLU A 194 40.99 -5.33 9.29
N GLY A 195 39.84 -4.66 9.14
CA GLY A 195 38.71 -5.18 8.37
C GLY A 195 37.74 -6.04 9.19
N ASP A 196 38.06 -6.38 10.44
CA ASP A 196 37.12 -7.09 11.33
C ASP A 196 35.86 -6.23 11.56
N LYS A 197 34.71 -6.87 11.42
CA LYS A 197 33.41 -6.28 11.76
C LYS A 197 32.81 -7.04 12.92
N LEU A 198 32.55 -6.34 14.02
CA LEU A 198 31.86 -6.86 15.18
C LEU A 198 30.42 -6.37 15.20
N ARG A 199 29.50 -7.26 15.56
CA ARG A 199 28.12 -6.93 15.88
C ARG A 199 27.73 -7.62 17.17
N PHE A 200 27.15 -6.91 18.13
CA PHE A 200 26.65 -7.53 19.34
C PHE A 200 25.40 -6.83 19.90
N ILE A 201 24.54 -7.61 20.57
CA ILE A 201 23.32 -7.13 21.21
C ILE A 201 23.55 -7.09 22.72
N VAL A 202 23.49 -5.90 23.32
CA VAL A 202 23.78 -5.72 24.75
C VAL A 202 22.55 -6.03 25.61
N LEU A 203 22.73 -6.76 26.70
CA LEU A 203 21.66 -7.11 27.66
C LEU A 203 21.57 -6.15 28.85
N GLU A 204 22.44 -5.15 28.90
CA GLU A 204 22.45 -4.11 29.93
C GLU A 204 22.88 -2.78 29.29
N SER A 205 22.60 -1.66 29.96
CA SER A 205 23.04 -0.36 29.49
C SER A 205 24.57 -0.26 29.50
N VAL A 206 25.17 0.08 28.35
CA VAL A 206 26.61 0.24 28.20
C VAL A 206 26.98 1.68 27.87
N THR A 207 28.19 2.09 28.24
CA THR A 207 28.75 3.38 27.84
C THR A 207 29.85 3.17 26.81
N ILE A 208 29.68 3.80 25.65
CA ILE A 208 30.74 3.94 24.66
C ILE A 208 31.55 5.18 25.03
N THR A 209 32.84 5.00 25.30
CA THR A 209 33.77 6.07 25.66
C THR A 209 34.92 6.13 24.66
N VAL A 210 35.16 7.32 24.11
CA VAL A 210 36.31 7.61 23.26
C VAL A 210 37.11 8.74 23.88
N ARG A 211 38.42 8.53 24.09
CA ARG A 211 39.35 9.54 24.64
C ARG A 211 40.54 9.75 23.71
N ARG A 212 41.10 10.96 23.71
CA ARG A 212 42.40 11.21 23.08
C ARG A 212 43.49 10.57 23.92
N LEU A 213 44.44 9.91 23.26
CA LEU A 213 45.61 9.38 23.94
C LEU A 213 46.56 10.49 24.41
N GLU A 214 46.82 11.48 23.56
CA GLU A 214 47.54 12.70 23.95
C GLU A 214 46.57 13.77 24.49
N GLY A 215 46.81 14.25 25.71
CA GLY A 215 46.05 15.35 26.33
C GLY A 215 44.82 14.94 27.18
N GLY A 216 44.50 13.64 27.28
CA GLY A 216 43.65 13.08 28.34
C GLY A 216 42.15 13.43 28.33
N GLY A 217 41.63 14.09 27.29
CA GLY A 217 40.22 14.48 27.19
C GLY A 217 39.29 13.40 26.62
N THR A 218 38.08 13.31 27.16
CA THR A 218 36.97 12.56 26.54
C THR A 218 36.53 13.29 25.27
N VAL A 219 36.60 12.60 24.12
CA VAL A 219 36.15 13.09 22.81
C VAL A 219 34.67 12.79 22.63
N PHE A 220 34.25 11.61 23.08
CA PHE A 220 32.89 11.15 22.94
C PHE A 220 32.53 10.25 24.11
N GLN A 221 31.32 10.42 24.63
CA GLN A 221 30.75 9.53 25.62
C GLN A 221 29.25 9.46 25.44
N LYS A 222 28.72 8.26 25.22
CA LYS A 222 27.29 8.03 25.03
C LYS A 222 26.87 6.77 25.78
N SER A 223 25.75 6.87 26.50
CA SER A 223 25.07 5.71 27.07
C SER A 223 24.17 5.10 26.01
N ILE A 224 24.32 3.78 25.81
CA ILE A 224 23.51 2.96 24.93
C ILE A 224 22.64 2.08 25.83
N PRO A 225 21.29 2.13 25.68
CA PRO A 225 20.38 1.31 26.47
C PRO A 225 20.60 -0.20 26.25
N GLU A 226 20.04 -1.01 27.16
CA GLU A 226 19.90 -2.44 26.95
C GLU A 226 19.06 -2.74 25.69
N ASN A 227 19.17 -3.97 25.18
CA ASN A 227 18.53 -4.42 23.94
C ASN A 227 18.90 -3.55 22.72
N SER A 228 20.14 -3.07 22.67
CA SER A 228 20.67 -2.32 21.53
C SER A 228 21.69 -3.16 20.76
N VAL A 229 21.66 -3.05 19.45
CA VAL A 229 22.71 -3.54 18.57
C VAL A 229 23.84 -2.52 18.54
N ILE A 230 25.08 -2.98 18.71
CA ILE A 230 26.28 -2.19 18.50
C ILE A 230 27.11 -2.88 17.44
N GLU A 231 27.39 -2.14 16.36
CA GLU A 231 28.25 -2.56 15.27
C GLU A 231 29.54 -1.75 15.29
N VAL A 232 30.67 -2.44 15.15
CA VAL A 232 31.99 -1.82 15.15
C VAL A 232 32.80 -2.38 14.00
N THR A 233 33.22 -1.52 13.09
CA THR A 233 34.18 -1.86 12.04
C THR A 233 35.56 -1.34 12.43
N VAL A 234 36.54 -2.24 12.47
CA VAL A 234 37.94 -1.88 12.72
C VAL A 234 38.60 -1.50 11.40
N THR A 235 38.99 -0.24 11.29
CA THR A 235 39.69 0.34 10.13
C THR A 235 41.06 0.87 10.58
N GLY A 236 42.13 0.66 9.83
CA GLY A 236 43.45 1.26 10.15
C GLY A 236 44.61 0.27 10.25
N PRO A 237 45.85 0.76 10.06
CA PRO A 237 46.98 -0.06 9.63
C PRO A 237 47.51 -1.00 10.71
N GLU A 238 47.47 -2.32 10.43
CA GLU A 238 48.20 -3.50 10.98
C GLU A 238 48.53 -3.60 12.50
N THR A 239 48.28 -2.58 13.32
CA THR A 239 48.64 -2.47 14.74
C THR A 239 47.45 -2.01 15.59
N SER A 240 46.24 -2.35 15.15
CA SER A 240 45.04 -2.38 15.97
C SER A 240 45.30 -3.24 17.20
N ASN A 241 45.30 -2.65 18.39
CA ASN A 241 45.31 -3.39 19.66
C ASN A 241 43.90 -3.52 20.24
N PHE A 242 42.89 -3.52 19.37
CA PHE A 242 41.55 -3.86 19.79
C PHE A 242 41.49 -5.28 20.28
N GLN A 243 40.83 -5.44 21.40
CA GLN A 243 40.67 -6.73 22.03
C GLN A 243 39.28 -6.88 22.62
N LEU A 244 38.70 -8.04 22.36
CA LEU A 244 37.60 -8.58 23.12
C LEU A 244 38.19 -9.48 24.21
N THR A 245 37.89 -9.17 25.47
CA THR A 245 38.25 -10.00 26.61
C THR A 245 37.01 -10.68 27.16
N PHE A 246 37.00 -12.00 27.21
CA PHE A 246 35.91 -12.82 27.71
C PHE A 246 36.10 -13.17 29.19
N LYS A 247 35.09 -12.92 30.02
CA LYS A 247 35.16 -13.24 31.45
C LYS A 247 35.08 -14.75 31.63
N ALA A 248 36.11 -15.35 32.22
CA ALA A 248 36.16 -16.79 32.48
C ALA A 248 35.88 -17.69 31.25
N ARG A 249 36.27 -17.23 30.05
CA ARG A 249 35.96 -17.88 28.77
C ARG A 249 34.46 -18.10 28.56
N ASN A 250 33.66 -17.11 28.92
CA ASN A 250 32.24 -17.07 28.61
C ASN A 250 31.99 -16.06 27.49
N TRP A 251 31.48 -16.53 26.34
CA TRP A 251 31.29 -15.69 25.15
C TRP A 251 30.32 -14.53 25.39
N ASN A 252 29.33 -14.73 26.27
CA ASN A 252 28.27 -13.77 26.51
C ASN A 252 28.61 -12.70 27.57
N VAL A 253 29.78 -12.78 28.21
CA VAL A 253 30.27 -11.74 29.14
C VAL A 253 31.65 -11.26 28.68
N LEU A 254 31.66 -10.10 28.04
CA LEU A 254 32.85 -9.60 27.35
C LEU A 254 33.19 -8.16 27.74
N LYS A 255 34.40 -7.76 27.37
CA LYS A 255 34.91 -6.40 27.54
C LYS A 255 35.59 -5.99 26.25
N PHE A 256 35.21 -4.84 25.70
CA PHE A 256 35.73 -4.36 24.43
C PHE A 256 36.54 -3.08 24.60
N THR A 257 37.83 -3.13 24.29
CA THR A 257 38.78 -2.00 24.44
C THR A 257 39.81 -1.98 23.34
N GLY A 258 40.27 -0.78 22.95
CA GLY A 258 41.44 -0.56 22.09
C GLY A 258 42.15 0.74 22.45
N ASN A 259 43.47 0.80 22.30
CA ASN A 259 44.38 1.90 22.65
C ASN A 259 45.42 2.15 21.53
N GLY A 260 45.29 3.14 20.67
CA GLY A 260 46.41 3.50 19.77
C GLY A 260 45.93 4.19 18.52
N ASN A 261 46.64 4.00 17.40
CA ASN A 261 46.25 4.41 16.04
C ASN A 261 45.04 3.62 15.53
N VAL A 262 43.95 3.80 16.25
CA VAL A 262 42.67 3.13 16.10
C VAL A 262 41.77 4.01 15.23
N ILE A 263 41.19 3.43 14.19
CA ILE A 263 40.06 4.02 13.49
C ILE A 263 38.89 3.05 13.61
N VAL A 264 37.88 3.40 14.39
CA VAL A 264 36.66 2.60 14.48
C VAL A 264 35.48 3.38 14.00
N THR A 265 34.65 2.70 13.23
CA THR A 265 33.36 3.19 12.84
C THR A 265 32.31 2.44 13.64
N VAL A 266 31.48 3.19 14.37
CA VAL A 266 30.52 2.62 15.32
C VAL A 266 29.12 3.04 14.94
N SER A 267 28.22 2.05 14.91
CA SER A 267 26.77 2.25 14.83
C SER A 267 26.12 1.63 16.06
N ALA A 268 25.11 2.29 16.60
CA ALA A 268 24.35 1.76 17.74
C ALA A 268 22.87 2.14 17.60
N TYR A 269 21.99 1.15 17.67
CA TYR A 269 20.54 1.32 17.50
C TYR A 269 19.76 0.27 18.30
N SER A 270 18.47 0.53 18.60
CA SER A 270 17.65 -0.47 19.30
C SER A 270 17.46 -1.73 18.44
N ASN A 271 17.40 -2.89 19.07
CA ASN A 271 17.21 -4.20 18.42
C ASN A 271 15.75 -4.46 18.01
N GLU A 272 14.98 -3.40 17.78
CA GLU A 272 13.57 -3.45 17.41
C GLU A 272 13.46 -3.10 15.93
N THR A 273 12.81 -3.95 15.16
CA THR A 273 12.44 -3.65 13.78
C THR A 273 10.93 -3.90 13.63
N PRO A 274 10.20 -2.99 12.99
CA PRO A 274 8.78 -3.19 12.80
C PRO A 274 8.55 -4.26 11.73
N GLU A 275 7.51 -5.07 11.92
CA GLU A 275 6.99 -5.93 10.87
C GLU A 275 6.09 -5.09 9.97
N ILE A 276 6.46 -4.97 8.69
CA ILE A 276 5.72 -4.18 7.70
C ILE A 276 5.08 -5.13 6.71
N LYS A 277 3.76 -5.11 6.62
CA LYS A 277 3.00 -5.94 5.69
C LYS A 277 2.32 -5.09 4.64
N PHE A 278 2.49 -5.53 3.41
CA PHE A 278 1.70 -5.10 2.27
C PHE A 278 0.75 -6.25 1.91
N GLU A 279 -0.53 -6.07 2.20
CA GLU A 279 -1.56 -7.06 1.91
C GLU A 279 -2.38 -6.61 0.71
N LYS A 280 -2.39 -7.43 -0.34
CA LYS A 280 -3.27 -7.26 -1.49
C LYS A 280 -4.45 -8.20 -1.35
N THR A 281 -5.66 -7.66 -1.26
CA THR A 281 -6.89 -8.44 -1.34
C THR A 281 -7.38 -8.43 -2.78
N PHE A 282 -7.53 -9.60 -3.41
CA PHE A 282 -7.94 -9.67 -4.80
C PHE A 282 -9.45 -9.46 -4.95
N TYR A 283 -9.89 -9.02 -6.14
CA TYR A 283 -11.31 -8.80 -6.41
C TYR A 283 -12.17 -10.06 -6.22
N THR A 284 -11.60 -11.25 -6.47
CA THR A 284 -12.26 -12.54 -6.27
C THR A 284 -12.56 -12.83 -4.80
N ASP A 285 -11.66 -12.43 -3.90
CA ASP A 285 -11.85 -12.60 -2.46
C ASP A 285 -12.96 -11.68 -1.97
N LEU A 286 -12.92 -10.41 -2.38
CA LEU A 286 -13.97 -9.43 -2.10
C LEU A 286 -15.34 -9.86 -2.61
N LEU A 287 -15.39 -10.44 -3.81
CA LEU A 287 -16.60 -10.99 -4.39
C LEU A 287 -17.16 -12.16 -3.58
N SER A 288 -16.30 -13.09 -3.15
CA SER A 288 -16.70 -14.24 -2.33
C SER A 288 -17.26 -13.82 -0.95
N LEU A 289 -16.74 -12.71 -0.41
CA LEU A 289 -17.18 -12.12 0.85
C LEU A 289 -18.39 -11.18 0.70
N GLY A 290 -18.87 -10.93 -0.52
CA GLY A 290 -19.97 -9.97 -0.76
C GLY A 290 -19.64 -8.53 -0.35
N SER A 291 -18.36 -8.18 -0.35
CA SER A 291 -17.79 -6.92 0.17
C SER A 291 -17.16 -6.12 -0.99
N PRO A 292 -17.97 -5.47 -1.85
CA PRO A 292 -17.47 -4.63 -2.93
C PRO A 292 -16.62 -3.48 -2.39
N THR A 293 -15.59 -3.12 -3.16
CA THR A 293 -14.67 -2.00 -2.90
C THR A 293 -15.42 -0.68 -2.91
N TYR A 294 -16.33 -0.52 -3.88
CA TYR A 294 -17.23 0.63 -3.98
C TYR A 294 -18.63 0.14 -4.28
N TYR A 295 -19.63 0.79 -3.70
CA TYR A 295 -21.01 0.54 -4.08
C TYR A 295 -21.88 1.77 -3.82
N PHE A 296 -22.91 1.93 -4.63
CA PHE A 296 -24.00 2.87 -4.38
C PHE A 296 -25.26 2.38 -5.08
N ALA A 297 -26.41 2.83 -4.59
CA ALA A 297 -27.68 2.61 -5.27
C ALA A 297 -28.34 3.95 -5.58
N VAL A 298 -29.16 3.98 -6.62
CA VAL A 298 -30.11 5.05 -6.88
C VAL A 298 -31.50 4.46 -6.73
N ILE A 299 -32.27 5.04 -5.82
CA ILE A 299 -33.64 4.61 -5.50
C ILE A 299 -34.56 5.82 -5.60
N ASN A 300 -35.58 5.75 -6.46
CA ASN A 300 -36.47 6.87 -6.79
C ASN A 300 -35.69 8.16 -7.10
N GLY A 301 -34.67 8.05 -7.97
CA GLY A 301 -33.80 9.16 -8.39
C GLY A 301 -32.84 9.71 -7.32
N SER A 302 -32.78 9.10 -6.14
CA SER A 302 -31.95 9.57 -5.01
C SER A 302 -30.83 8.58 -4.66
N LEU A 303 -29.66 9.09 -4.30
CA LEU A 303 -28.53 8.25 -3.86
C LEU A 303 -28.83 7.58 -2.51
N VAL A 304 -28.65 6.26 -2.44
CA VAL A 304 -28.79 5.45 -1.24
C VAL A 304 -27.55 4.57 -1.03
N LEU A 305 -26.94 4.67 0.15
CA LEU A 305 -25.76 3.87 0.54
C LEU A 305 -26.09 2.80 1.60
N ASN A 306 -27.27 2.85 2.20
CA ASN A 306 -27.68 1.94 3.26
C ASN A 306 -28.14 0.59 2.68
N ARG A 307 -27.36 -0.47 2.93
CA ARG A 307 -27.65 -1.82 2.41
C ARG A 307 -29.01 -2.38 2.80
N SER A 308 -29.52 -2.06 3.98
CA SER A 308 -30.83 -2.54 4.43
C SER A 308 -31.95 -1.89 3.63
N ILE A 309 -31.84 -0.59 3.32
CA ILE A 309 -32.82 0.11 2.48
C ILE A 309 -32.79 -0.46 1.06
N ILE A 310 -31.59 -0.64 0.50
CA ILE A 310 -31.41 -1.19 -0.85
C ILE A 310 -32.01 -2.59 -0.95
N LYS A 311 -31.69 -3.47 0.00
CA LYS A 311 -32.22 -4.83 0.04
C LYS A 311 -33.74 -4.86 0.19
N ASN A 312 -34.30 -3.98 1.01
CA ASN A 312 -35.75 -3.87 1.15
C ASN A 312 -36.43 -3.38 -0.14
N SER A 313 -35.84 -2.40 -0.84
CA SER A 313 -36.36 -1.93 -2.13
C SER A 313 -36.38 -3.07 -3.16
N MET A 314 -35.24 -3.75 -3.33
CA MET A 314 -35.13 -4.90 -4.24
C MET A 314 -36.13 -6.00 -3.90
N ASN A 315 -36.29 -6.37 -2.62
CA ASN A 315 -37.21 -7.44 -2.20
C ASN A 315 -38.69 -7.11 -2.46
N ASN A 316 -39.04 -5.83 -2.59
CA ASN A 316 -40.40 -5.39 -2.89
C ASN A 316 -40.65 -5.30 -4.41
N SER A 317 -39.63 -5.47 -5.25
CA SER A 317 -39.75 -5.41 -6.70
C SER A 317 -40.16 -6.75 -7.30
N GLU A 318 -41.04 -6.71 -8.30
CA GLU A 318 -41.45 -7.92 -9.06
C GLU A 318 -40.38 -8.37 -10.06
N TRP A 319 -39.44 -7.50 -10.42
CA TRP A 319 -38.39 -7.75 -11.40
C TRP A 319 -37.04 -7.22 -10.92
N ILE A 320 -36.02 -8.07 -10.98
CA ILE A 320 -34.63 -7.75 -10.61
C ILE A 320 -33.72 -8.38 -11.66
N GLU A 321 -32.84 -7.59 -12.26
CA GLU A 321 -31.91 -8.03 -13.31
C GLU A 321 -30.46 -7.69 -12.93
N PRO A 322 -29.67 -8.69 -12.53
CA PRO A 322 -28.24 -8.53 -12.27
C PRO A 322 -27.42 -8.80 -13.53
N VAL A 323 -26.54 -7.85 -13.89
CA VAL A 323 -25.54 -8.00 -14.94
C VAL A 323 -24.15 -7.75 -14.36
N GLN A 324 -23.15 -8.47 -14.87
CA GLN A 324 -21.77 -8.31 -14.44
C GLN A 324 -20.80 -8.29 -15.63
N ARG A 325 -19.69 -7.57 -15.47
CA ARG A 325 -18.59 -7.51 -16.43
C ARG A 325 -17.25 -7.64 -15.69
N ILE A 326 -16.38 -8.49 -16.23
CA ILE A 326 -14.97 -8.52 -15.83
C ILE A 326 -14.29 -7.39 -16.60
N ILE A 327 -13.55 -6.56 -15.87
CA ILE A 327 -12.89 -5.38 -16.42
C ILE A 327 -11.41 -5.40 -16.08
N THR A 328 -10.62 -4.67 -16.86
CA THR A 328 -9.26 -4.29 -16.49
C THR A 328 -9.28 -2.85 -15.99
N VAL A 329 -8.88 -2.62 -14.75
CA VAL A 329 -8.72 -1.28 -14.19
C VAL A 329 -7.29 -0.81 -14.40
N GLU A 330 -7.13 0.28 -15.13
CA GLU A 330 -5.85 0.99 -15.25
C GLU A 330 -5.73 1.99 -14.10
N ARG A 331 -4.74 1.76 -13.24
CA ARG A 331 -4.46 2.60 -12.09
C ARG A 331 -3.06 3.18 -12.18
N PHE A 332 -3.00 4.50 -12.17
CA PHE A 332 -1.77 5.27 -12.10
C PHE A 332 -1.94 6.35 -11.04
N GLU A 333 -1.00 6.41 -10.10
CA GLU A 333 -1.01 7.41 -9.04
C GLU A 333 0.37 8.05 -8.97
N TYR A 334 0.40 9.38 -9.02
CA TYR A 334 1.60 10.18 -8.80
C TYR A 334 1.20 11.51 -8.18
N ASN A 335 0.89 11.49 -6.89
CA ASN A 335 0.54 12.67 -6.11
C ASN A 335 1.19 12.60 -4.73
N LEU A 336 2.35 13.25 -4.61
CA LEU A 336 3.13 13.30 -3.38
C LEU A 336 2.54 14.26 -2.33
N SER A 337 1.42 14.92 -2.64
CA SER A 337 0.71 15.87 -1.77
C SER A 337 -0.48 15.24 -1.02
N LYS A 338 -0.81 13.96 -1.24
CA LYS A 338 -1.94 13.33 -0.55
C LYS A 338 -1.72 13.22 0.97
N GLU A 339 -2.85 13.16 1.67
CA GLU A 339 -2.94 12.88 3.11
C GLU A 339 -2.46 11.46 3.46
N PRO A 340 -2.11 11.21 4.74
CA PRO A 340 -1.79 9.87 5.20
C PRO A 340 -2.93 8.86 4.94
N SER A 341 -2.57 7.71 4.38
CA SER A 341 -3.53 6.63 4.07
C SER A 341 -2.84 5.28 4.04
N THR A 342 -3.54 4.25 4.52
CA THR A 342 -3.06 2.85 4.44
C THR A 342 -3.47 2.16 3.15
N SER A 343 -4.32 2.78 2.34
CA SER A 343 -4.92 2.21 1.13
C SER A 343 -4.75 3.09 -0.12
N ASP A 344 -4.61 4.40 0.05
CA ASP A 344 -4.42 5.36 -1.04
C ASP A 344 -2.93 5.75 -1.16
N PRO A 345 -2.23 5.30 -2.22
CA PRO A 345 -0.82 5.59 -2.41
C PRO A 345 -0.56 7.02 -2.88
N LEU A 346 0.61 7.54 -2.50
CA LEU A 346 1.26 8.69 -3.13
C LEU A 346 1.72 8.35 -4.56
N ILE A 347 2.32 7.17 -4.73
CA ILE A 347 2.81 6.65 -6.01
C ILE A 347 2.27 5.24 -6.18
N TYR A 348 1.75 4.90 -7.36
CA TYR A 348 1.41 3.53 -7.72
C TYR A 348 1.42 3.33 -9.23
N GLY A 349 2.07 2.27 -9.68
CA GLY A 349 2.10 1.87 -11.08
C GLY A 349 3.12 0.77 -11.32
N ILE A 350 3.47 0.56 -12.59
CA ILE A 350 4.53 -0.37 -13.00
C ILE A 350 5.76 0.44 -13.41
N LEU A 351 6.91 0.13 -12.82
CA LEU A 351 8.18 0.69 -13.26
C LEU A 351 8.48 0.18 -14.67
N ASN A 352 8.51 1.07 -15.66
CA ASN A 352 8.70 0.73 -17.07
C ASN A 352 10.10 1.07 -17.58
N LEU A 353 10.79 1.99 -16.91
CA LEU A 353 12.16 2.41 -17.22
C LEU A 353 12.98 2.42 -15.93
N PRO A 354 14.30 2.22 -16.01
CA PRO A 354 15.15 2.24 -14.82
C PRO A 354 15.14 3.62 -14.15
N LEU A 355 15.29 3.62 -12.83
CA LEU A 355 15.33 4.82 -12.01
C LEU A 355 16.64 5.60 -12.25
N PRO A 356 16.60 6.94 -12.15
CA PRO A 356 17.80 7.76 -12.28
C PRO A 356 18.81 7.43 -11.17
N ALA A 357 20.05 7.13 -11.55
CA ALA A 357 21.11 6.71 -10.62
C ALA A 357 21.39 7.75 -9.51
N ASP A 358 21.34 9.04 -9.87
CA ASP A 358 21.54 10.17 -8.95
C ASP A 358 20.22 10.72 -8.39
N GLY A 359 19.10 10.01 -8.58
CA GLY A 359 17.80 10.42 -8.09
C GLY A 359 17.67 10.27 -6.58
N PHE A 360 16.88 11.14 -5.95
CA PHE A 360 16.62 11.06 -4.52
C PHE A 360 15.19 11.48 -4.17
N LEU A 361 14.68 10.88 -3.10
CA LEU A 361 13.51 11.33 -2.35
C LEU A 361 13.95 12.49 -1.43
N LEU A 362 13.40 13.67 -1.65
CA LEU A 362 13.59 14.86 -0.84
C LEU A 362 12.38 15.06 0.05
N ILE A 363 12.62 15.18 1.34
CA ILE A 363 11.58 15.45 2.34
C ILE A 363 11.94 16.73 3.06
N SER A 364 11.00 17.68 3.09
CA SER A 364 11.11 18.95 3.80
C SER A 364 10.03 19.05 4.87
N VAL A 365 10.38 19.48 6.08
CA VAL A 365 9.47 19.51 7.25
C VAL A 365 9.71 20.75 8.10
N PRO A 366 8.73 21.18 8.94
CA PRO A 366 8.89 22.34 9.79
C PRO A 366 9.93 22.12 10.89
N SER A 367 10.43 23.20 11.50
CA SER A 367 11.47 23.15 12.54
C SER A 367 11.02 22.51 13.86
N THR A 368 9.74 22.17 13.99
CA THR A 368 9.17 21.55 15.19
C THR A 368 9.57 20.07 15.31
N PRO A 369 9.66 19.53 16.54
CA PRO A 369 9.79 18.09 16.74
C PRO A 369 8.64 17.33 16.09
N GLY A 370 8.95 16.21 15.45
CA GLY A 370 7.96 15.34 14.82
C GLY A 370 8.61 14.24 14.01
N ASN A 371 7.75 13.48 13.34
CA ASN A 371 8.13 12.38 12.47
C ASN A 371 7.12 12.16 11.34
N LEU A 372 7.53 11.40 10.34
CA LEU A 372 6.67 10.83 9.32
C LEU A 372 7.16 9.43 8.96
N THR A 373 6.22 8.62 8.48
CA THR A 373 6.45 7.23 8.07
C THR A 373 5.92 7.05 6.66
N LEU A 374 6.80 6.60 5.77
CA LEU A 374 6.44 6.13 4.44
C LEU A 374 6.60 4.62 4.38
N VAL A 375 5.80 3.98 3.53
CA VAL A 375 6.01 2.59 3.13
C VAL A 375 6.17 2.56 1.63
N ALA A 376 7.27 1.97 1.16
CA ALA A 376 7.58 1.79 -0.24
C ALA A 376 7.52 0.30 -0.59
N VAL A 377 6.96 -0.01 -1.75
CA VAL A 377 6.84 -1.36 -2.31
C VAL A 377 7.51 -1.36 -3.67
N SER A 378 8.31 -2.38 -3.95
CA SER A 378 8.93 -2.64 -5.26
C SER A 378 8.93 -4.14 -5.52
N GLY A 379 8.05 -4.59 -6.42
CA GLY A 379 7.85 -6.02 -6.65
C GLY A 379 7.42 -6.74 -5.37
N SER A 380 8.25 -7.67 -4.90
CA SER A 380 8.02 -8.38 -3.63
C SER A 380 8.67 -7.72 -2.42
N THR A 381 9.46 -6.65 -2.61
CA THR A 381 10.16 -5.95 -1.55
C THR A 381 9.27 -4.89 -0.92
N VAL A 382 9.25 -4.84 0.42
CA VAL A 382 8.55 -3.82 1.21
C VAL A 382 9.56 -3.14 2.12
N LYS A 383 9.59 -1.81 2.09
CA LYS A 383 10.51 -0.97 2.87
C LYS A 383 9.73 0.02 3.71
N GLY A 384 10.08 0.14 4.98
CA GLY A 384 9.59 1.21 5.85
C GLY A 384 10.59 2.34 5.92
N ILE A 385 10.15 3.57 5.74
CA ILE A 385 11.00 4.75 5.81
C ILE A 385 10.46 5.65 6.91
N TYR A 386 11.20 5.77 8.00
CA TYR A 386 10.85 6.59 9.14
C TYR A 386 11.76 7.81 9.19
N VAL A 387 11.18 9.00 9.01
CA VAL A 387 11.90 10.27 9.10
C VAL A 387 11.50 10.98 10.37
N TYR A 388 12.48 11.44 11.15
CA TYR A 388 12.21 12.10 12.42
C TYR A 388 13.23 13.18 12.73
N ARG A 389 12.83 14.15 13.54
CA ARG A 389 13.76 15.15 14.09
C ARG A 389 14.45 14.60 15.34
N ASN A 390 15.77 14.53 15.30
CA ASN A 390 16.57 14.09 16.44
C ASN A 390 16.71 15.20 17.50
N SER A 391 17.22 14.85 18.68
CA SER A 391 17.39 15.79 19.80
C SER A 391 18.41 16.92 19.55
N SER A 392 19.24 16.78 18.52
CA SER A 392 20.19 17.82 18.07
C SER A 392 19.56 18.76 17.02
N GLY A 393 18.29 18.53 16.66
CA GLY A 393 17.56 19.35 15.69
C GLY A 393 17.80 18.99 14.23
N TYR A 394 18.56 17.93 13.92
CA TYR A 394 18.72 17.43 12.55
C TYR A 394 17.64 16.40 12.21
N LEU A 395 17.32 16.26 10.93
CA LEU A 395 16.46 15.19 10.44
C LEU A 395 17.28 13.92 10.23
N ASN A 396 16.73 12.80 10.68
CA ASN A 396 17.27 11.48 10.41
C ASN A 396 16.20 10.66 9.67
N ALA A 397 16.62 9.81 8.75
CA ALA A 397 15.78 8.79 8.13
C ALA A 397 16.32 7.40 8.44
N ILE A 398 15.41 6.47 8.68
CA ILE A 398 15.68 5.06 8.93
C ILE A 398 14.89 4.28 7.90
N ILE A 399 15.59 3.47 7.11
CA ILE A 399 14.98 2.54 6.17
C ILE A 399 15.12 1.15 6.74
N VAL A 400 13.99 0.45 6.88
CA VAL A 400 13.94 -0.95 7.32
C VAL A 400 13.51 -1.81 6.14
N GLU A 401 14.31 -2.83 5.83
CA GLU A 401 14.08 -3.80 4.77
C GLU A 401 14.58 -5.18 5.23
N ASN A 402 13.70 -6.18 5.38
CA ASN A 402 14.09 -7.55 5.76
C ASN A 402 15.13 -7.62 6.89
N GLU A 403 14.85 -6.95 8.02
CA GLU A 403 15.73 -6.80 9.20
C GLU A 403 17.01 -5.97 9.00
N SER A 404 17.30 -5.53 7.77
CA SER A 404 18.39 -4.61 7.47
C SER A 404 17.96 -3.17 7.73
N ILE A 405 18.86 -2.38 8.31
CA ILE A 405 18.62 -0.98 8.62
C ILE A 405 19.62 -0.11 7.86
N SER A 406 19.14 0.91 7.17
CA SER A 406 19.96 1.99 6.60
C SER A 406 19.57 3.32 7.21
N THR A 407 20.56 4.15 7.53
CA THR A 407 20.40 5.45 8.17
C THR A 407 20.87 6.56 7.25
N TYR A 408 20.14 7.68 7.27
CA TYR A 408 20.52 8.91 6.59
C TYR A 408 20.34 10.08 7.53
N THR A 409 21.24 11.07 7.43
CA THR A 409 21.16 12.30 8.21
C THR A 409 21.07 13.48 7.24
N GLY A 410 20.04 14.31 7.43
CA GLY A 410 19.80 15.55 6.72
C GLY A 410 20.23 16.77 7.54
N ASN A 411 19.73 17.93 7.15
CA ASN A 411 19.92 19.17 7.90
C ASN A 411 18.72 19.43 8.84
N SER A 412 18.53 20.67 9.29
CA SER A 412 17.43 21.05 10.18
C SER A 412 16.06 21.16 9.49
N SER A 413 15.95 21.11 8.18
CA SER A 413 14.68 21.31 7.45
C SER A 413 14.44 20.27 6.37
N THR A 414 15.49 19.65 5.84
CA THR A 414 15.40 18.74 4.70
C THR A 414 16.28 17.51 4.87
N ILE A 415 15.83 16.39 4.32
CA ILE A 415 16.62 15.16 4.19
C ILE A 415 16.47 14.61 2.77
N SER A 416 17.57 14.07 2.24
CA SER A 416 17.62 13.44 0.92
C SER A 416 17.99 11.98 1.07
N ILE A 417 17.19 11.10 0.46
CA ILE A 417 17.36 9.65 0.49
C ILE A 417 17.53 9.18 -0.96
N PRO A 418 18.60 8.47 -1.33
CA PRO A 418 18.76 7.96 -2.68
C PRO A 418 17.54 7.15 -3.14
N ILE A 419 17.05 7.37 -4.35
CA ILE A 419 15.82 6.74 -4.82
C ILE A 419 15.96 5.21 -4.92
N THR A 420 17.16 4.74 -5.22
CA THR A 420 17.55 3.31 -5.24
C THR A 420 17.52 2.65 -3.86
N LYS A 421 17.35 3.43 -2.80
CA LYS A 421 17.16 2.96 -1.42
C LYS A 421 15.69 2.97 -1.01
N VAL A 422 14.85 3.70 -1.74
CA VAL A 422 13.39 3.74 -1.59
C VAL A 422 12.73 2.64 -2.42
N PHE A 423 13.14 2.52 -3.69
CA PHE A 423 12.64 1.54 -4.64
C PHE A 423 13.76 0.70 -5.23
N ASP A 424 13.44 -0.54 -5.57
CA ASP A 424 14.34 -1.40 -6.34
C ASP A 424 14.25 -1.05 -7.84
N ASP A 425 15.34 -1.24 -8.59
CA ASP A 425 15.44 -0.85 -10.01
C ASP A 425 14.92 -1.93 -10.99
N ASN A 426 13.98 -2.76 -10.53
CA ASN A 426 13.45 -3.89 -11.30
C ASN A 426 12.34 -3.41 -12.26
N VAL A 427 12.67 -3.35 -13.54
CA VAL A 427 11.70 -2.97 -14.58
C VAL A 427 10.62 -4.06 -14.76
N ASN A 428 9.40 -3.63 -15.02
CA ASN A 428 8.15 -4.39 -15.12
C ASN A 428 7.60 -4.91 -13.78
N GLU A 429 8.05 -4.36 -12.66
CA GLU A 429 7.47 -4.63 -11.34
C GLU A 429 6.59 -3.48 -10.86
N ILE A 430 5.66 -3.80 -9.96
CA ILE A 430 4.85 -2.80 -9.27
C ILE A 430 5.77 -1.96 -8.41
N ILE A 431 5.61 -0.64 -8.47
CA ILE A 431 6.14 0.27 -7.47
C ILE A 431 4.98 0.99 -6.80
N GLY A 432 5.10 1.17 -5.49
CA GLY A 432 4.10 1.90 -4.73
C GLY A 432 4.70 2.61 -3.53
N MET A 433 4.21 3.80 -3.19
CA MET A 433 4.61 4.51 -1.98
C MET A 433 3.40 5.11 -1.30
N TRP A 434 3.31 4.93 0.01
CA TRP A 434 2.23 5.44 0.84
C TRP A 434 2.80 6.33 1.94
N LEU A 435 2.12 7.43 2.21
CA LEU A 435 2.30 8.17 3.45
C LEU A 435 1.47 7.45 4.52
N TYR A 436 2.12 6.67 5.38
CA TYR A 436 1.44 5.91 6.41
C TYR A 436 1.02 6.82 7.57
N TYR A 437 1.91 7.71 7.98
CA TYR A 437 1.70 8.60 9.13
C TYR A 437 2.57 9.84 9.05
N THR A 438 2.09 10.95 9.60
CA THR A 438 2.90 12.14 9.92
C THR A 438 2.38 12.76 11.21
N SER A 439 3.30 13.19 12.08
CA SER A 439 2.96 14.00 13.26
C SER A 439 3.04 15.50 12.98
N TRP A 440 3.70 15.89 11.89
CA TRP A 440 3.71 17.27 11.41
C TRP A 440 2.43 17.58 10.65
N ASP A 441 2.03 18.84 10.66
CA ASP A 441 0.92 19.30 9.86
C ASP A 441 1.21 19.04 8.37
N ARG A 442 0.24 18.48 7.65
CA ARG A 442 0.47 17.95 6.31
C ARG A 442 0.86 19.05 5.32
N GLU A 443 0.30 20.24 5.50
CA GLU A 443 0.57 21.43 4.68
C GLU A 443 2.02 21.93 4.83
N ASP A 444 2.68 21.64 5.96
CA ASP A 444 4.06 22.05 6.24
C ASP A 444 5.10 21.01 5.76
N VAL A 445 4.65 19.87 5.24
CA VAL A 445 5.51 18.78 4.78
C VAL A 445 5.54 18.72 3.25
N SER A 446 6.72 18.85 2.65
CA SER A 446 6.93 18.57 1.22
C SER A 446 7.63 17.23 1.03
N ILE A 447 7.09 16.41 0.12
CA ILE A 447 7.67 15.15 -0.33
C ILE A 447 7.86 15.28 -1.85
N GLU A 448 9.09 15.15 -2.31
CA GLU A 448 9.46 15.34 -3.71
C GLU A 448 10.43 14.24 -4.15
N ILE A 449 10.37 13.84 -5.42
CA ILE A 449 11.40 12.98 -6.03
C ILE A 449 12.13 13.82 -7.09
N VAL A 450 13.46 13.91 -6.96
CA VAL A 450 14.29 14.77 -7.81
C VAL A 450 15.37 13.93 -8.50
N PRO A 451 15.41 13.88 -9.84
CA PRO A 451 14.36 14.34 -10.75
C PRO A 451 13.09 13.47 -10.60
N THR A 452 11.93 13.99 -11.02
CA THR A 452 10.67 13.23 -10.99
C THR A 452 10.84 11.88 -11.70
N ILE A 453 10.17 10.84 -11.20
CA ILE A 453 10.16 9.50 -11.79
C ILE A 453 8.84 9.16 -12.48
N GLU A 454 7.91 10.12 -12.55
CA GLU A 454 6.59 9.94 -13.17
C GLU A 454 6.69 9.37 -14.60
N TRP A 455 7.66 9.86 -15.39
CA TRP A 455 7.93 9.40 -16.75
C TRP A 455 8.41 7.95 -16.85
N ALA A 456 8.93 7.38 -15.75
CA ALA A 456 9.42 6.02 -15.68
C ALA A 456 8.33 5.01 -15.31
N ILE A 457 7.13 5.50 -14.94
CA ILE A 457 6.03 4.68 -14.43
C ILE A 457 4.91 4.63 -15.47
N LYS A 458 4.33 3.45 -15.69
CA LYS A 458 3.12 3.26 -16.49
C LYS A 458 1.95 2.79 -15.60
N PRO A 459 0.69 2.95 -16.04
CA PRO A 459 -0.45 2.43 -15.29
C PRO A 459 -0.32 0.94 -14.99
N ALA A 460 -0.62 0.56 -13.75
CA ALA A 460 -0.80 -0.83 -13.37
C ALA A 460 -2.18 -1.30 -13.81
N ARG A 461 -2.25 -2.52 -14.32
CA ARG A 461 -3.49 -3.14 -14.78
C ARG A 461 -3.90 -4.22 -13.80
N ASP A 462 -5.00 -3.98 -13.11
CA ASP A 462 -5.59 -4.93 -12.17
C ASP A 462 -6.95 -5.42 -12.71
N LEU A 463 -7.22 -6.71 -12.58
CA LEU A 463 -8.56 -7.22 -12.89
C LEU A 463 -9.56 -6.79 -11.80
N GLY A 464 -10.77 -6.49 -12.25
CA GLY A 464 -11.91 -6.19 -11.39
C GLY A 464 -13.20 -6.75 -11.97
N LEU A 465 -14.28 -6.59 -11.21
CA LEU A 465 -15.63 -6.93 -11.63
C LEU A 465 -16.58 -5.78 -11.26
N ILE A 466 -17.36 -5.33 -12.23
CA ILE A 466 -18.49 -4.44 -11.98
C ILE A 466 -19.76 -5.27 -12.08
N LYS A 467 -20.62 -5.12 -11.08
CA LYS A 467 -21.95 -5.71 -11.04
C LYS A 467 -22.97 -4.59 -10.95
N LEU A 468 -23.90 -4.57 -11.89
CA LEU A 468 -25.03 -3.67 -11.90
C LEU A 468 -26.29 -4.50 -11.71
N THR A 469 -27.12 -4.14 -10.74
CA THR A 469 -28.43 -4.77 -10.54
C THR A 469 -29.49 -3.69 -10.74
N VAL A 470 -30.42 -3.90 -11.67
CA VAL A 470 -31.53 -2.96 -11.94
C VAL A 470 -32.84 -3.62 -11.52
N TRP A 471 -33.77 -2.86 -10.95
CA TRP A 471 -35.10 -3.35 -10.57
C TRP A 471 -36.17 -2.29 -10.78
N ASP A 472 -37.43 -2.71 -10.82
CA ASP A 472 -38.57 -1.79 -10.95
C ASP A 472 -38.80 -1.03 -9.64
N GLU A 473 -39.14 0.26 -9.75
CA GLU A 473 -39.69 1.04 -8.62
C GLU A 473 -40.95 0.34 -8.09
N PRO A 474 -41.14 0.26 -6.76
CA PRO A 474 -42.31 -0.38 -6.15
C PRO A 474 -43.65 0.30 -6.45
#